data_AF-A0A2D5YKC3-F1
#
_entry.id   AF-A0A2D5YKC3-F1
#
_cell.length_a   1.000
_cell.length_b   1.000
_cell.length_c   1.000
_cell.angle_alpha   90.00
_cell.angle_beta   90.00
_cell.angle_gamma   90.00
#
_symmetry.space_group_name_H-M   'P 1'
#
loop_
_entity.id
_entity.type
_entity.pdbx_description
1 polymer ?
#
loop_
_entity_poly.entity_id
_entity_poly.type
_entity_poly.pdbx_seq_one_letter_code
_entity_poly.pdbx_strand_id
1 'polypeptide(L)'
;MSDIRIFLKFQLGTFLKQHLLFVMPLYLLFYFSPYQVDYIEYFMIGAVLLFQFAIYSEKSYRHQIHDPCRDYLNKTKGKMPSKNEISVFQNKVIYLRGVSVGLTIFSIVIVMLVFGRL
;
A
#
# COMPACT_ATOMS: atom_id res chain seq x y z
N MET A 1 7.96 -15.08 -12.57
CA MET A 1 6.69 -14.43 -12.15
C MET A 1 6.91 -12.93 -12.26
N SER A 2 6.01 -12.16 -12.87
CA SER A 2 6.16 -10.70 -12.87
C SER A 2 5.75 -10.12 -11.52
N ASP A 3 6.50 -9.11 -11.07
CA ASP A 3 6.29 -8.44 -9.79
C ASP A 3 4.94 -7.72 -9.74
N ILE A 4 4.49 -7.26 -10.90
CA ILE A 4 3.16 -6.67 -11.13
C ILE A 4 2.05 -7.66 -10.74
N ARG A 5 2.17 -8.95 -11.09
CA ARG A 5 1.13 -9.94 -10.78
C ARG A 5 1.04 -10.20 -9.27
N ILE A 6 2.20 -10.23 -8.58
CA ILE A 6 2.25 -10.40 -7.13
C ILE A 6 1.67 -9.17 -6.44
N PHE A 7 2.01 -7.97 -6.92
CA PHE A 7 1.43 -6.71 -6.44
C PHE A 7 -0.09 -6.71 -6.58
N LEU A 8 -0.62 -7.03 -7.77
CA LEU A 8 -2.06 -7.07 -8.00
C LEU A 8 -2.77 -8.09 -7.11
N LYS A 9 -2.14 -9.25 -6.84
CA LYS A 9 -2.77 -10.30 -6.03
C LYS A 9 -2.81 -9.97 -4.54
N PHE A 10 -1.74 -9.39 -4.00
CA PHE A 10 -1.56 -9.22 -2.55
C PHE A 10 -1.69 -7.79 -2.06
N GLN A 11 -1.40 -6.78 -2.89
CA GLN A 11 -1.33 -5.38 -2.48
C GLN A 11 -2.46 -4.52 -3.06
N LEU A 12 -3.13 -4.94 -4.14
CA LEU A 12 -4.19 -4.13 -4.77
C LEU A 12 -5.28 -3.70 -3.78
N GLY A 13 -5.77 -4.62 -2.93
CA GLY A 13 -6.79 -4.29 -1.94
C GLY A 13 -6.32 -3.28 -0.90
N THR A 14 -5.07 -3.40 -0.45
CA THR A 14 -4.44 -2.45 0.49
C THR A 14 -4.25 -1.09 -0.17
N PHE A 15 -3.73 -1.07 -1.39
CA PHE A 15 -3.52 0.11 -2.20
C PHE A 15 -4.82 0.90 -2.41
N LEU A 16 -5.89 0.20 -2.81
CA LEU A 16 -7.21 0.81 -3.02
C LEU A 16 -7.78 1.39 -1.72
N LYS A 17 -7.65 0.68 -0.59
CA LYS A 17 -8.09 1.20 0.71
C LYS A 17 -7.32 2.46 1.11
N GLN A 18 -6.01 2.48 0.90
CA GLN A 18 -5.18 3.66 1.16
C GLN A 18 -5.59 4.83 0.27
N HIS A 19 -5.82 4.59 -1.02
CA HIS A 19 -6.29 5.62 -1.95
C HIS A 19 -7.66 6.17 -1.55
N LEU A 20 -8.59 5.30 -1.21
CA LEU A 20 -9.94 5.69 -0.84
C LEU A 20 -10.00 6.42 0.51
N LEU A 21 -9.08 6.11 1.43
CA LEU A 21 -9.03 6.72 2.76
C LEU A 21 -8.27 8.05 2.79
N PHE A 22 -7.22 8.21 1.97
CA PHE A 22 -6.33 9.37 2.05
C PHE A 22 -6.34 10.24 0.81
N VAL A 23 -6.27 9.65 -0.39
CA VAL A 23 -6.18 10.42 -1.65
C VAL A 23 -7.55 10.95 -2.06
N MET A 24 -8.58 10.11 -2.02
CA MET A 24 -9.93 10.47 -2.46
C MET A 24 -10.54 11.61 -1.62
N PRO A 25 -10.48 11.61 -0.28
CA PRO A 25 -11.01 12.71 0.51
C PRO A 25 -10.25 14.01 0.27
N LEU A 26 -8.92 13.96 0.10
CA LEU A 26 -8.12 15.13 -0.23
C LEU A 26 -8.51 15.72 -1.60
N TYR A 27 -8.66 14.86 -2.61
CA TYR A 27 -9.12 15.27 -3.93
C TYR A 27 -10.51 15.93 -3.88
N LEU A 28 -11.46 15.30 -3.18
CA LEU A 28 -12.82 15.83 -3.02
C LEU A 28 -12.81 17.15 -2.26
N LEU A 29 -11.97 17.28 -1.23
CA LEU A 29 -11.83 18.52 -0.47
C LEU A 29 -11.32 19.64 -1.35
N PHE A 30 -10.28 19.43 -2.17
CA PHE A 30 -9.78 20.47 -3.07
C PHE A 30 -10.74 20.80 -4.22
N TYR A 31 -11.54 19.83 -4.68
CA TYR A 31 -12.47 20.06 -5.78
C TYR A 31 -13.76 20.78 -5.33
N PHE A 32 -14.30 20.44 -4.16
CA PHE A 32 -15.61 20.93 -3.73
C PHE A 32 -15.57 21.92 -2.56
N SER A 33 -14.50 21.93 -1.75
CA SER A 33 -14.45 22.83 -0.59
C SER A 33 -14.12 24.25 -1.02
N PRO A 34 -14.95 25.24 -0.67
CA PRO A 34 -14.57 26.66 -0.81
C PRO A 34 -13.52 27.07 0.22
N TYR A 35 -13.31 26.26 1.28
CA TYR A 35 -12.33 26.53 2.32
C TYR A 35 -10.97 25.97 1.96
N GLN A 36 -9.97 26.84 2.00
CA GLN A 36 -8.57 26.46 1.91
C GLN A 36 -8.07 26.11 3.32
N VAL A 37 -7.72 24.84 3.53
CA VAL A 37 -7.05 24.41 4.76
C VAL A 37 -5.57 24.32 4.44
N ASP A 38 -4.79 25.20 5.04
CA ASP A 38 -3.34 25.23 4.82
C ASP A 38 -2.69 23.94 5.35
N TYR A 39 -1.76 23.39 4.58
CA TYR A 39 -0.93 22.24 4.93
C TYR A 39 -1.67 20.90 5.12
N ILE A 40 -2.94 20.80 4.74
CA ILE A 40 -3.74 19.57 4.90
C ILE A 40 -3.15 18.39 4.12
N GLU A 41 -2.52 18.66 2.99
CA GLU A 41 -1.79 17.69 2.18
C GLU A 41 -0.62 17.05 2.93
N TYR A 42 0.18 17.84 3.66
CA TYR A 42 1.27 17.33 4.48
C TYR A 42 0.75 16.54 5.69
N PHE A 43 -0.37 16.99 6.28
CA PHE A 43 -1.06 16.22 7.30
C PHE A 43 -1.51 14.84 6.77
N MET A 44 -2.07 14.78 5.55
CA MET A 44 -2.47 13.51 4.93
C MET A 44 -1.28 12.59 4.66
N ILE A 45 -0.13 13.13 4.21
CA ILE A 45 1.10 12.34 4.06
C ILE A 45 1.54 11.78 5.42
N GLY A 46 1.56 12.62 6.46
CA GLY A 46 1.87 12.19 7.82
C GLY A 46 0.89 11.11 8.32
N ALA A 47 -0.40 11.26 8.03
CA ALA A 47 -1.43 10.29 8.38
C ALA A 47 -1.24 8.94 7.67
N VAL A 48 -0.84 8.93 6.39
CA VAL A 48 -0.50 7.70 5.65
C VAL A 48 0.65 6.95 6.33
N LEU A 49 1.71 7.66 6.72
CA LEU A 49 2.87 7.08 7.41
C LEU A 49 2.50 6.56 8.80
N LEU A 50 1.73 7.33 9.57
CA LEU A 50 1.25 6.93 10.88
C LEU A 50 0.31 5.71 10.79
N PHE A 51 -0.57 5.67 9.79
CA PHE A 51 -1.45 4.53 9.55
C PHE A 51 -0.66 3.25 9.26
N GLN A 52 0.44 3.35 8.51
CA GLN A 52 1.35 2.22 8.29
C GLN A 52 1.99 1.75 9.61
N PHE A 53 2.40 2.67 10.48
CA PHE A 53 3.03 2.33 11.75
C PHE A 53 2.04 1.76 12.77
N ALA A 54 0.90 2.42 12.95
CA ALA A 54 -0.08 2.13 13.99
C ALA A 54 -0.83 0.81 13.76
N ILE A 55 -1.16 0.49 12.50
CA ILE A 55 -2.00 -0.67 12.20
C ILE A 55 -1.15 -1.93 11.96
N TYR A 56 0.17 -1.80 11.78
CA TYR A 56 0.96 -2.92 11.28
C TYR A 56 2.29 -3.16 11.99
N SER A 57 2.26 -4.14 12.90
CA SER A 57 3.44 -4.92 13.25
C SER A 57 3.81 -5.86 12.09
N GLU A 58 5.03 -5.75 11.56
CA GLU A 58 5.56 -6.62 10.50
C GLU A 58 5.41 -8.11 10.86
N LYS A 59 5.56 -8.46 12.14
CA LYS A 59 5.41 -9.81 12.66
C LYS A 59 3.98 -10.34 12.48
N SER A 60 2.98 -9.53 12.82
CA SER A 60 1.57 -9.88 12.63
C SER A 60 1.23 -10.03 11.15
N TYR A 61 1.73 -9.11 10.32
CA TYR A 61 1.51 -9.15 8.88
C TYR A 61 2.15 -10.38 8.23
N ARG A 62 3.39 -10.73 8.60
CA ARG A 62 4.07 -11.97 8.15
C ARG A 62 3.23 -13.21 8.45
N HIS A 63 2.59 -13.26 9.61
CA HIS A 63 1.73 -14.37 9.97
C HIS A 63 0.48 -14.44 9.07
N GLN A 64 -0.19 -13.30 8.86
CA GLN A 64 -1.39 -13.22 8.00
C GLN A 64 -1.12 -13.61 6.54
N ILE A 65 0.06 -13.25 6.00
CA ILE A 65 0.40 -13.57 4.61
C ILE A 65 1.04 -14.95 4.42
N HIS A 66 1.37 -15.67 5.50
CA HIS A 66 2.08 -16.95 5.42
C HIS A 66 1.33 -18.00 4.59
N ASP A 67 0.10 -18.31 4.96
CA ASP A 67 -0.69 -19.34 4.27
C ASP A 67 -1.05 -18.91 2.84
N PRO A 68 -1.49 -17.67 2.58
CA PRO A 68 -1.68 -17.17 1.21
C PRO A 68 -0.42 -17.26 0.33
N CYS A 69 0.76 -16.96 0.89
CA CYS A 69 2.03 -17.05 0.16
C CYS A 69 2.39 -18.52 -0.13
N ARG A 70 2.22 -19.41 0.84
CA ARG A 70 2.47 -20.85 0.70
C ARG A 70 1.58 -21.45 -0.38
N ASP A 71 0.28 -21.16 -0.36
CA ASP A 71 -0.68 -21.67 -1.33
C ASP A 71 -0.41 -21.16 -2.73
N TYR A 72 -0.05 -19.88 -2.87
CA TYR A 72 0.30 -19.29 -4.15
C TYR A 72 1.58 -19.90 -4.74
N LEU A 73 2.61 -20.12 -3.91
CA LEU A 73 3.83 -20.81 -4.33
C LEU A 73 3.58 -22.27 -4.71
N ASN A 74 2.78 -22.99 -3.93
CA ASN A 74 2.42 -24.39 -4.21
C ASN A 74 1.68 -24.49 -5.55
N LYS A 75 0.68 -23.64 -5.78
CA LYS A 75 -0.06 -23.58 -7.05
C LYS A 75 0.82 -23.25 -8.25
N THR A 76 1.84 -22.40 -8.07
CA THR A 76 2.65 -21.96 -9.21
C THR A 76 3.83 -22.89 -9.51
N LYS A 77 4.40 -23.54 -8.49
CA LYS A 77 5.51 -24.48 -8.67
C LYS A 77 5.08 -25.93 -8.82
N GLY A 78 3.84 -26.27 -8.48
CA GLY A 78 3.33 -27.65 -8.49
C GLY A 78 4.02 -28.57 -7.47
N LYS A 79 4.80 -28.01 -6.54
CA LYS A 79 5.52 -28.73 -5.49
C LYS A 79 5.44 -27.96 -4.19
N MET A 80 5.53 -28.69 -3.07
CA MET A 80 5.51 -28.09 -1.74
C MET A 80 6.71 -27.15 -1.55
N PRO A 81 6.50 -25.84 -1.31
CA PRO A 81 7.57 -24.88 -1.16
C PRO A 81 8.31 -25.07 0.17
N SER A 82 9.62 -24.81 0.18
CA SER A 82 10.42 -24.86 1.40
C SER A 82 10.18 -23.64 2.28
N LYS A 83 10.49 -23.74 3.58
CA LYS A 83 10.38 -22.61 4.53
C LYS A 83 11.16 -21.37 4.07
N ASN A 84 12.34 -21.58 3.46
CA ASN A 84 13.17 -20.50 2.93
C ASN A 84 12.55 -19.85 1.69
N GLU A 85 11.91 -20.61 0.82
CA GLU A 85 11.22 -20.05 -0.34
C GLU A 85 10.01 -19.21 0.07
N ILE A 86 9.26 -19.66 1.09
CA ILE A 86 8.14 -18.91 1.65
C ILE A 86 8.64 -17.59 2.27
N SER A 87 9.71 -17.61 3.07
CA SER A 87 10.22 -16.40 3.72
C SER A 87 10.75 -15.37 2.72
N VAL A 88 11.46 -15.81 1.67
CA VAL A 88 11.91 -14.93 0.58
C VAL A 88 10.72 -14.31 -0.15
N PHE A 89 9.68 -15.10 -0.44
CA PHE A 89 8.48 -14.57 -1.08
C PHE A 89 7.71 -13.61 -0.17
N GLN A 90 7.60 -13.89 1.12
CA GLN A 90 7.00 -12.98 2.10
C GLN A 90 7.76 -11.65 2.16
N ASN A 91 9.10 -11.68 2.16
CA ASN A 91 9.92 -10.46 2.12
C ASN A 91 9.60 -9.62 0.88
N LYS A 92 9.41 -10.27 -0.27
CA LYS A 92 9.01 -9.60 -1.50
C LYS A 92 7.62 -8.96 -1.40
N VAL A 93 6.65 -9.66 -0.81
CA VAL A 93 5.29 -9.12 -0.59
C VAL A 93 5.32 -7.93 0.36
N ILE A 94 6.16 -7.97 1.41
CA ILE A 94 6.36 -6.86 2.35
C ILE A 94 7.02 -5.67 1.65
N TYR A 95 8.03 -5.90 0.81
CA TYR A 95 8.64 -4.85 0.02
C TYR A 95 7.63 -4.17 -0.93
N LEU A 96 6.85 -4.95 -1.68
CA LEU A 96 5.81 -4.44 -2.58
C LEU A 96 4.73 -3.64 -1.85
N ARG A 97 4.53 -3.89 -0.57
CA ARG A 97 3.64 -3.10 0.26
C ARG A 97 4.22 -1.72 0.58
N GLY A 98 5.52 -1.62 0.86
CA GLY A 98 6.20 -0.33 0.97
C GLY A 98 6.06 0.48 -0.32
N VAL A 99 6.16 -0.18 -1.47
CA VAL A 99 5.88 0.43 -2.79
C VAL A 99 4.44 0.95 -2.88
N SER A 100 3.44 0.23 -2.39
CA SER A 100 2.03 0.69 -2.35
C SER A 100 1.87 1.98 -1.55
N VAL A 101 2.54 2.09 -0.41
CA VAL A 101 2.54 3.31 0.41
C VAL A 101 3.21 4.46 -0.33
N GLY A 102 4.39 4.22 -0.90
CA GLY A 102 5.10 5.21 -1.70
C GLY A 102 4.26 5.71 -2.88
N LEU A 103 3.55 4.82 -3.57
CA LEU A 103 2.62 5.20 -4.64
C LEU A 103 1.44 6.03 -4.12
N THR A 104 0.91 5.74 -2.93
CA THR A 104 -0.17 6.54 -2.32
C THR A 104 0.31 7.97 -2.00
N ILE A 105 1.51 8.10 -1.42
CA ILE A 105 2.12 9.41 -1.16
C ILE A 105 2.37 10.15 -2.47
N PHE A 106 2.87 9.45 -3.49
CA PHE A 106 3.06 10.02 -4.82
C PHE A 106 1.73 10.50 -5.43
N SER A 107 0.63 9.76 -5.26
CA SER A 107 -0.70 10.20 -5.68
C SER A 107 -1.18 11.44 -4.93
N ILE A 108 -0.86 11.59 -3.64
CA ILE A 108 -1.13 12.84 -2.90
C ILE A 108 -0.35 14.00 -3.53
N VAL A 109 0.93 13.81 -3.84
CA VAL A 109 1.76 14.84 -4.51
C VAL A 109 1.20 15.21 -5.89
N ILE A 110 0.70 14.25 -6.65
CA ILE A 110 0.01 14.54 -7.93
C ILE A 110 -1.22 15.42 -7.69
N VAL A 111 -2.04 15.11 -6.68
CA VAL A 111 -3.19 15.94 -6.32
C VAL A 111 -2.74 17.35 -5.95
N MET A 112 -1.67 17.51 -5.16
CA MET A 112 -1.11 18.82 -4.84
C MET A 112 -0.72 19.60 -6.10
N LEU A 113 -0.04 18.96 -7.06
CA LEU A 113 0.34 19.58 -8.34
C LEU A 113 -0.87 20.03 -9.16
N VAL A 114 -1.89 19.18 -9.28
CA VAL A 114 -3.10 19.48 -10.07
C VAL A 114 -3.86 20.70 -9.54
N PHE A 115 -3.86 20.89 -8.23
CA PHE A 115 -4.55 22.01 -7.58
C PHE A 115 -3.63 23.19 -7.22
N GLY A 116 -2.36 23.19 -7.65
CA GLY A 116 -1.42 24.28 -7.40
C GLY A 116 -1.06 24.49 -5.92
N ARG A 117 -1.02 23.41 -5.14
CA ARG A 117 -0.74 23.38 -3.69
C ARG A 117 0.70 22.97 -3.35
N LEU A 118 1.61 22.96 -4.33
CA LEU A 118 3.00 22.56 -4.15
C LEU A 118 3.93 23.76 -3.91
#